data_AF-A0A814ZSV3-F1
#
_entry.id   AF-A0A814ZSV3-F1
#
_cell.length_a   1.000
_cell.length_b   1.000
_cell.length_c   1.000
_cell.angle_alpha   90.00
_cell.angle_beta   90.00
_cell.angle_gamma   90.00
#
_symmetry.space_group_name_H-M   'P 1'
#
loop_
_entity.id
_entity.type
_entity.pdbx_description
1 polymer ?
#
loop_
_entity_poly.entity_id
_entity_poly.type
_entity_poly.pdbx_seq_one_letter_code
_entity_poly.pdbx_strand_id
1 'polypeptide(L)'
;MNIASGIPKFCPLSIIQADGNAYIRDDTMFIKIMMDFGDLPKNSLQFILGLNPGFPMNIQQAIVKQESKKQTQQTFTSTST
;
A
#
# COMPACT_ATOMS: atom_id res chain seq x y z
N MET A 1 3.59 -16.14 1.29
CA MET A 1 3.56 -15.63 -0.09
C MET A 1 2.38 -14.68 -0.19
N ASN A 2 2.58 -13.42 -0.57
CA ASN A 2 1.46 -12.52 -0.83
C ASN A 2 0.86 -12.90 -2.19
N ILE A 3 -0.47 -12.90 -2.29
CA ILE A 3 -1.17 -13.22 -3.54
C ILE A 3 -1.45 -11.92 -4.27
N ALA A 4 -1.05 -11.84 -5.55
CA ALA A 4 -1.32 -10.68 -6.37
C ALA A 4 -2.83 -10.55 -6.63
N SER A 5 -3.41 -9.42 -6.21
CA SER A 5 -4.81 -9.08 -6.46
C SER A 5 -4.87 -8.01 -7.56
N GLY A 6 -4.71 -8.44 -8.80
CA GLY A 6 -4.72 -7.56 -9.98
C GLY A 6 -6.06 -7.54 -10.71
N ILE A 7 -6.07 -6.84 -11.85
CA ILE A 7 -7.21 -6.81 -12.79
C ILE A 7 -6.75 -7.49 -14.08
N PRO A 8 -7.10 -8.77 -14.33
CA PRO A 8 -6.56 -9.53 -15.47
C PRO A 8 -6.85 -8.91 -16.85
N LYS A 9 -7.93 -8.13 -16.96
CA LYS A 9 -8.33 -7.41 -18.17
C LYS A 9 -8.38 -5.90 -17.93
N PHE A 10 -7.29 -5.35 -17.40
CA PHE A 10 -7.20 -3.92 -17.06
C PHE A 10 -7.40 -2.99 -18.25
N CYS A 11 -6.77 -3.29 -19.39
CA CYS A 11 -6.85 -2.47 -20.60
C CYS A 11 -6.92 -3.37 -21.85
N PRO A 12 -7.81 -3.08 -22.82
CA PRO A 12 -7.84 -3.77 -24.10
C PRO A 12 -6.51 -3.64 -24.86
N LEU A 13 -6.02 -4.77 -25.37
CA LEU A 13 -4.78 -4.80 -26.14
C LEU A 13 -4.84 -3.90 -27.39
N SER A 14 -6.01 -3.81 -28.03
CA SER A 14 -6.21 -2.95 -29.20
C SER A 14 -5.99 -1.46 -28.93
N ILE A 15 -6.20 -0.99 -27.69
CA ILE A 15 -5.94 0.40 -27.30
C ILE A 15 -4.43 0.63 -27.11
N ILE A 16 -3.74 -0.35 -26.53
CA ILE A 16 -2.30 -0.28 -26.25
C ILE A 16 -1.46 -0.43 -27.51
N GLN A 17 -1.89 -1.27 -28.46
CA GLN A 17 -1.19 -1.52 -29.72
C GLN A 17 -1.58 -0.56 -30.85
N ALA A 18 -2.58 0.29 -30.65
CA ALA A 18 -2.96 1.26 -31.66
C ALA A 18 -1.78 2.22 -31.96
N ASP A 19 -1.48 2.42 -33.24
CA ASP A 19 -0.46 3.37 -33.67
C ASP A 19 -0.80 4.77 -33.17
N GLY A 20 0.20 5.44 -32.58
CA GLY A 20 0.05 6.80 -32.06
C GLY A 20 -0.76 6.93 -30.76
N ASN A 21 -1.06 5.82 -30.07
CA ASN A 21 -1.77 5.87 -28.78
C ASN A 21 -1.04 6.74 -27.74
N ALA A 22 -1.80 7.32 -26.81
CA ALA A 22 -1.26 8.23 -25.81
C ALA A 22 -0.57 7.53 -24.63
N TYR A 23 -0.75 6.21 -24.47
CA TYR A 23 -0.30 5.46 -23.30
C TYR A 23 1.11 4.90 -23.44
N ILE A 24 1.56 4.65 -24.67
CA ILE A 24 2.93 4.23 -24.99
C ILE A 24 3.62 5.36 -25.76
N ARG A 25 4.75 5.80 -25.22
CA ARG A 25 5.68 6.74 -25.87
C ARG A 25 7.09 6.23 -25.65
N ASP A 26 7.92 6.26 -26.69
CA ASP A 26 9.32 5.82 -26.64
C ASP A 26 9.48 4.41 -26.03
N ASP A 27 8.66 3.46 -26.49
CA ASP A 27 8.61 2.07 -26.01
C ASP A 27 8.40 1.95 -24.48
N THR A 28 7.76 2.95 -23.86
CA THR A 28 7.61 3.06 -22.41
C THR A 28 6.15 3.38 -22.01
N MET A 29 5.73 2.84 -20.87
CA MET A 29 4.45 3.07 -20.21
C MET A 29 4.67 3.44 -18.74
N PHE A 30 3.84 4.33 -18.20
CA PHE A 30 3.81 4.66 -16.76
C PHE A 30 2.56 4.08 -16.10
N ILE A 31 2.74 3.39 -14.97
CA ILE A 31 1.65 2.85 -14.15
C ILE A 31 1.71 3.51 -12.78
N LYS A 32 0.58 4.05 -12.31
CA LYS A 32 0.43 4.64 -10.98
C LYS A 32 -0.56 3.81 -10.17
N ILE A 33 -0.12 3.29 -9.03
CA ILE A 33 -0.96 2.60 -8.06
C ILE A 33 -1.26 3.57 -6.91
N MET A 34 -2.53 3.72 -6.56
CA MET A 34 -2.96 4.51 -5.42
C MET A 34 -3.42 3.57 -4.31
N MET A 35 -2.82 3.71 -3.13
CA MET A 35 -3.24 3.00 -1.94
C MET A 35 -3.94 3.98 -1.01
N ASP A 36 -5.13 3.60 -0.56
CA ASP A 36 -5.85 4.37 0.44
C ASP A 36 -5.35 4.01 1.83
N PHE A 37 -4.97 5.04 2.58
CA PHE A 37 -4.50 4.95 3.96
C PHE A 37 -5.34 5.84 4.90
N GLY A 38 -6.52 6.30 4.46
CA GLY A 38 -7.37 7.21 5.23
C GLY A 38 -7.75 6.68 6.61
N ASP A 39 -7.94 5.36 6.72
CA ASP A 39 -8.29 4.69 7.99
C ASP A 39 -7.08 4.39 8.89
N LEU A 40 -5.86 4.68 8.42
CA LEU A 40 -4.64 4.37 9.14
C LEU A 40 -4.08 5.64 9.83
N PRO A 41 -3.69 5.56 11.12
CA PRO A 41 -3.01 6.67 11.78
C PRO A 41 -1.75 7.08 11.00
N LYS A 42 -1.58 8.36 10.70
CA LYS A 42 -0.48 8.87 9.84
C LYS A 42 0.91 8.48 10.36
N ASN A 43 1.07 8.42 11.68
CA ASN A 43 2.28 8.00 12.38
C ASN A 43 2.57 6.49 12.26
N SER A 44 1.57 5.67 11.92
CA SER A 44 1.74 4.21 11.72
C SER A 44 2.28 3.85 10.34
N LEU A 45 2.14 4.73 9.34
CA LEU A 45 2.52 4.42 7.96
C LEU A 45 4.01 4.11 7.79
N GLN A 46 4.88 4.95 8.35
CA GLN A 46 6.33 4.75 8.28
C GLN A 46 6.76 3.43 8.91
N PHE A 47 6.11 3.06 10.01
CA PHE A 47 6.37 1.79 10.68
C PHE A 47 5.96 0.60 9.81
N ILE A 48 4.74 0.61 9.28
CA ILE A 48 4.20 -0.50 8.46
C ILE A 48 5.00 -0.67 7.18
N LEU A 49 5.35 0.43 6.51
CA LEU A 49 6.14 0.41 5.27
C LEU A 49 7.61 0.01 5.51
N GLY A 50 8.13 0.16 6.73
CA GLY A 50 9.47 -0.26 7.12
C GLY A 50 9.57 -1.73 7.55
N LEU A 51 8.46 -2.46 7.65
CA LEU A 51 8.49 -3.88 8.02
C LEU A 51 9.15 -4.72 6.93
N ASN A 52 9.99 -5.67 7.35
CA ASN A 52 10.60 -6.61 6.43
C ASN A 52 9.51 -7.49 5.79
N PRO A 53 9.29 -7.42 4.46
CA PRO A 53 8.25 -8.19 3.79
C PRO A 53 8.54 -9.71 3.80
N GLY A 54 9.77 -10.12 4.11
CA GLY A 54 10.17 -11.52 4.25
C GLY A 54 9.67 -12.19 5.53
N PHE A 55 9.13 -11.44 6.50
CA PHE A 55 8.55 -12.06 7.69
C PHE A 55 7.26 -12.81 7.37
N PRO A 56 6.99 -13.93 8.05
CA PRO A 56 5.68 -14.56 8.04
C PRO A 56 4.55 -13.57 8.36
N MET A 57 3.42 -13.68 7.67
CA MET A 57 2.29 -12.74 7.76
C MET A 57 1.77 -12.58 9.20
N ASN A 58 1.71 -13.68 9.97
CA ASN A 58 1.32 -13.66 11.37
C ASN A 58 2.26 -12.81 12.24
N ILE A 59 3.56 -12.80 11.94
CA ILE A 59 4.55 -11.99 12.65
C ILE A 59 4.37 -10.51 12.29
N GLN A 60 4.22 -10.19 11.00
CA GLN A 60 3.95 -8.83 10.55
C GLN A 60 2.68 -8.27 11.22
N GLN A 61 1.59 -9.04 11.23
CA GLN A 61 0.31 -8.65 11.85
C GLN A 61 0.42 -8.47 13.37
N ALA A 62 1.16 -9.34 14.06
CA ALA A 62 1.38 -9.22 15.50
C ALA A 62 2.14 -7.93 15.84
N ILE A 63 3.19 -7.63 15.07
CA ILE A 63 4.02 -6.44 15.21
C ILE A 63 3.19 -5.17 14.95
N VAL A 64 2.41 -5.13 13.86
CA VAL A 64 1.50 -4.00 13.55
C VAL A 64 0.49 -3.80 14.67
N LYS A 65 -0.16 -4.86 15.14
CA LYS A 65 -1.16 -4.79 16.20
C LYS A 65 -0.57 -4.29 17.53
N GLN A 66 0.68 -4.64 17.83
CA GLN A 66 1.38 -4.15 19.02
C GLN A 66 1.66 -2.64 18.93
N GLU A 67 2.15 -2.16 17.79
CA GLU A 67 2.38 -0.72 17.60
C GLU A 67 1.10 0.10 17.61
N SER A 68 0.02 -0.38 16.98
CA SER A 68 -1.27 0.29 17.02
C SER A 68 -1.76 0.50 18.47
N LYS A 69 -1.58 -0.52 19.34
CA LYS A 69 -1.95 -0.43 20.76
C LYS A 69 -1.11 0.60 21.54
N LYS A 70 0.20 0.67 21.28
CA LYS A 70 1.10 1.65 21.93
C LYS A 70 0.65 3.09 21.63
N GLN A 71 0.24 3.35 20.38
CA GLN A 71 -0.23 4.67 19.97
C GLN A 71 -1.58 5.05 20.57
N THR A 72 -2.50 4.09 20.73
CA THR A 72 -3.78 4.36 21.41
C THR A 72 -3.53 4.79 22.85
N GLN A 73 -2.64 4.11 23.58
CA GLN A 73 -2.32 4.45 24.98
C GLN A 73 -1.66 5.83 25.14
N GLN A 74 -0.76 6.23 24.24
CA GLN A 74 -0.11 7.54 24.28
C GLN A 74 -1.08 8.71 24.01
N THR A 75 -2.13 8.48 23.22
CA THR A 75 -3.13 9.51 22.88
C THR A 75 -4.09 9.80 24.04
N PHE A 76 -4.38 8.81 24.89
CA PHE A 76 -5.22 8.98 26.08
C PHE A 76 -4.52 9.71 27.23
N THR A 77 -3.21 9.56 27.37
CA THR A 77 -2.43 10.24 28.42
C THR A 77 -2.19 11.73 28.14
N SER A 78 -2.30 12.19 26.90
CA SER A 78 -2.07 13.59 26.52
C SER A 78 -3.33 14.47 26.51
N THR A 79 -4.52 13.89 26.64
CA THR A 79 -5.80 14.63 26.69
C THR A 79 -6.36 14.81 28.11
N SER A 80 -5.65 14.34 29.13
CA SER A 80 -6.11 14.33 30.53
C SER A 80 -5.48 15.42 31.43
N THR A 81 -5.01 16.53 30.85
CA THR A 81 -4.49 17.70 31.57
C THR A 81 -5.11 18.98 31.06
#